data_AF-A0A6P8SMN2-F1
#
_entry.id   AF-A0A6P8SMN2-F1
#
_cell.length_a   1.000
_cell.length_b   1.000
_cell.length_c   1.000
_cell.angle_alpha   90.00
_cell.angle_beta   90.00
_cell.angle_gamma   90.00
#
_symmetry.space_group_name_H-M   'P 1'
#
loop_
_entity.id
_entity.type
_entity.pdbx_description
1 polymer ?
#
loop_
_entity_poly.entity_id
_entity_poly.type
_entity_poly.pdbx_seq_one_letter_code
_entity_poly.pdbx_strand_id
1 'polypeptide(L)'
;MAAAARQDLAQLMNSSGSHKDLAGKYRQILEKALQLPGTEQLEALKAFVEAMVNENVSLVISRQLLTDFCTHLPSLPDGTAKEIYHFTLEKIQPRVISFEEQVCYARVLDYRRKFIEAAQRYNELSYKTIVHESERLEALKHALHCTILASAGQQRSRMLATLFKDERCQQLAAYGILEKMYLDRIIRGNQLQEFAAMLMPHQKATTADGSSILDRAVIEHNLLSASKLYNNITFEELGALLEIPAAKAEKIASQMITEGRMNGFIDQIDGIVHFETREALPTWDKQIQSLCFQVNNLLEKISQTAPEWTAQAMEAQMAQ
;
A
#
# COMPACT_ATOMS: atom_id res chain seq x y z
N MET A 1 -37.08 -11.59 28.55
CA MET A 1 -35.68 -12.08 28.43
C MET A 1 -34.77 -11.17 27.58
N ALA A 2 -35.30 -10.34 26.68
CA ALA A 2 -34.50 -9.42 25.85
C ALA A 2 -33.62 -8.43 26.66
N ALA A 3 -34.07 -7.97 27.82
CA ALA A 3 -33.29 -7.10 28.71
C ALA A 3 -32.01 -7.78 29.24
N ALA A 4 -32.05 -9.09 29.51
CA ALA A 4 -30.89 -9.85 29.94
C ALA A 4 -29.87 -9.99 28.79
N ALA A 5 -30.34 -10.22 27.56
CA ALA A 5 -29.47 -10.24 26.38
C ALA A 5 -28.74 -8.91 26.17
N ARG A 6 -29.44 -7.76 26.34
CA ARG A 6 -28.79 -6.43 26.31
C ARG A 6 -27.72 -6.27 27.37
N GLN A 7 -27.99 -6.74 28.59
CA GLN A 7 -27.06 -6.65 29.71
C GLN A 7 -25.80 -7.50 29.47
N ASP A 8 -25.98 -8.74 28.99
CA ASP A 8 -24.89 -9.64 28.66
C ASP A 8 -24.01 -9.07 27.53
N LEU A 9 -24.62 -8.50 26.49
CA LEU A 9 -23.91 -7.85 25.39
C LEU A 9 -23.10 -6.64 25.86
N ALA A 10 -23.68 -5.80 26.74
CA ALA A 10 -23.00 -4.63 27.29
C ALA A 10 -21.80 -5.01 28.18
N GLN A 11 -21.87 -6.12 28.92
CA GLN A 11 -20.75 -6.61 29.71
C GLN A 11 -19.58 -7.07 28.84
N LEU A 12 -19.87 -7.70 27.69
CA LEU A 12 -18.83 -8.18 26.77
C LEU A 12 -18.14 -7.05 25.99
N MET A 13 -18.82 -5.93 25.76
CA MET A 13 -18.27 -4.79 24.99
C MET A 13 -16.95 -4.24 25.55
N ASN A 14 -16.73 -4.34 26.86
CA ASN A 14 -15.51 -3.84 27.52
C ASN A 14 -14.61 -4.98 28.04
N SER A 15 -14.84 -6.21 27.59
CA SER A 15 -14.12 -7.39 28.09
C SER A 15 -12.78 -7.59 27.37
N SER A 16 -11.70 -7.74 28.15
CA SER A 16 -10.32 -7.94 27.66
C SER A 16 -9.95 -9.42 27.49
N GLY A 17 -10.70 -10.15 26.65
CA GLY A 17 -10.46 -11.56 26.34
C GLY A 17 -9.84 -11.82 24.96
N SER A 18 -9.42 -13.06 24.67
CA SER A 18 -9.00 -13.46 23.32
C SER A 18 -10.16 -13.31 22.32
N HIS A 19 -9.87 -12.98 21.06
CA HIS A 19 -10.91 -12.85 20.02
C HIS A 19 -11.74 -14.13 19.86
N LYS A 20 -11.11 -15.30 20.02
CA LYS A 20 -11.78 -16.61 19.90
C LYS A 20 -12.78 -16.84 21.03
N ASP A 21 -12.39 -16.52 22.26
CA ASP A 21 -13.25 -16.70 23.42
C ASP A 21 -14.39 -15.68 23.43
N LEU A 22 -14.10 -14.43 23.07
CA LEU A 22 -15.10 -13.37 23.02
C LEU A 22 -16.15 -13.63 21.94
N ALA A 23 -15.72 -14.04 20.73
CA ALA A 23 -16.63 -14.47 19.68
C ALA A 23 -17.50 -15.67 20.08
N GLY A 24 -16.93 -16.63 20.82
CA GLY A 24 -17.68 -17.77 21.37
C GLY A 24 -18.79 -17.34 22.34
N LYS A 25 -18.51 -16.39 23.24
CA LYS A 25 -19.50 -15.85 24.18
C LYS A 25 -20.62 -15.09 23.46
N TYR A 26 -20.28 -14.24 22.49
CA TYR A 26 -21.29 -13.57 21.67
C TYR A 26 -22.17 -14.55 20.88
N ARG A 27 -21.58 -15.64 20.36
CA ARG A 27 -22.34 -16.67 19.64
C ARG A 27 -23.35 -17.37 20.55
N GLN A 28 -22.99 -17.68 21.80
CA GLN A 28 -23.94 -18.22 22.77
C GLN A 28 -25.11 -17.26 23.05
N ILE A 29 -24.86 -15.95 23.12
CA ILE A 29 -25.92 -14.96 23.30
C ILE A 29 -26.83 -14.90 22.07
N LEU A 30 -26.25 -14.97 20.86
CA LEU A 30 -27.01 -15.03 19.62
C LEU A 30 -27.91 -16.28 19.57
N GLU A 31 -27.36 -17.46 19.89
CA GLU A 31 -28.13 -18.71 19.95
C GLU A 31 -29.29 -18.61 20.95
N LYS A 32 -29.06 -18.04 22.14
CA LYS A 32 -30.13 -17.78 23.12
C LYS A 32 -31.19 -16.82 22.58
N ALA A 33 -30.78 -15.76 21.87
CA ALA A 33 -31.70 -14.80 21.28
C ALA A 33 -32.58 -15.43 20.19
N LEU A 34 -32.03 -16.35 19.39
CA LEU A 34 -32.76 -17.07 18.34
C LEU A 34 -33.83 -18.02 18.91
N GLN A 35 -33.66 -18.53 20.13
CA GLN A 35 -34.61 -19.43 20.79
C GLN A 35 -35.79 -18.71 21.49
N LEU A 36 -35.77 -17.37 21.55
CA LEU A 36 -36.85 -16.61 22.18
C LEU A 36 -38.11 -16.57 21.29
N PRO A 37 -39.32 -16.59 21.86
CA PRO A 37 -40.55 -16.50 21.08
C PRO A 37 -41.01 -15.05 20.84
N GLY A 38 -41.53 -14.80 19.64
CA GLY A 38 -42.31 -13.60 19.32
C GLY A 38 -41.55 -12.27 19.45
N THR A 39 -42.17 -11.29 20.12
CA THR A 39 -41.64 -9.92 20.24
C THR A 39 -40.31 -9.87 21.00
N GLU A 40 -40.08 -10.77 21.96
CA GLU A 40 -38.81 -10.81 22.70
C GLU A 40 -37.64 -11.24 21.80
N GLN A 41 -37.90 -12.08 20.78
CA GLN A 41 -36.91 -12.48 19.79
C GLN A 41 -36.45 -11.27 18.98
N LEU A 42 -37.41 -10.49 18.47
CA LEU A 42 -37.15 -9.31 17.65
C LEU A 42 -36.33 -8.27 18.42
N GLU A 43 -36.69 -8.00 19.68
CA GLU A 43 -35.93 -7.05 20.51
C GLU A 43 -34.52 -7.51 20.83
N ALA A 44 -34.33 -8.82 21.08
CA ALA A 44 -33.01 -9.39 21.34
C ALA A 44 -32.11 -9.37 20.10
N LEU A 45 -32.67 -9.66 18.92
CA LEU A 45 -31.93 -9.60 17.65
C LEU A 45 -31.56 -8.15 17.29
N LYS A 46 -32.46 -7.18 17.52
CA LYS A 46 -32.14 -5.75 17.37
C LYS A 46 -31.02 -5.31 18.33
N ALA A 47 -31.08 -5.74 19.59
CA ALA A 47 -30.03 -5.46 20.57
C ALA A 47 -28.67 -6.07 20.15
N PHE A 48 -28.70 -7.26 19.56
CA PHE A 48 -27.50 -7.91 19.03
C PHE A 48 -26.86 -7.07 17.92
N VAL A 49 -27.65 -6.60 16.95
CA VAL A 49 -27.19 -5.71 15.88
C VAL A 49 -26.59 -4.43 16.45
N GLU A 50 -27.26 -3.77 17.41
CA GLU A 50 -26.77 -2.56 18.08
C GLU A 50 -25.43 -2.78 18.78
N ALA A 51 -25.26 -3.94 19.43
CA ALA A 51 -23.98 -4.31 20.03
C ALA A 51 -22.88 -4.54 18.98
N MET A 52 -23.21 -5.21 17.87
CA MET A 52 -22.23 -5.51 16.80
C MET A 52 -21.77 -4.26 16.04
N VAL A 53 -22.64 -3.26 15.89
CA VAL A 53 -22.26 -1.98 15.26
C VAL A 53 -21.62 -1.00 16.25
N ASN A 54 -21.48 -1.36 17.52
CA ASN A 54 -20.83 -0.50 18.51
C ASN A 54 -19.31 -0.39 18.24
N GLU A 55 -18.75 0.80 18.44
CA GLU A 55 -17.32 1.09 18.19
C GLU A 55 -16.37 0.35 19.16
N ASN A 56 -16.86 -0.01 20.34
CA ASN A 56 -16.08 -0.76 21.34
C ASN A 56 -15.90 -2.24 20.96
N VAL A 57 -16.68 -2.74 20.00
CA VAL A 57 -16.58 -4.12 19.51
C VAL A 57 -15.67 -4.16 18.28
N SER A 58 -14.65 -5.03 18.32
CA SER A 58 -13.72 -5.25 17.21
C SER A 58 -14.45 -5.67 15.93
N LEU A 59 -14.10 -5.04 14.80
CA LEU A 59 -14.71 -5.35 13.50
C LEU A 59 -14.56 -6.82 13.09
N VAL A 60 -13.51 -7.53 13.52
CA VAL A 60 -13.36 -8.97 13.23
C VAL A 60 -14.48 -9.78 13.85
N ILE A 61 -14.79 -9.48 15.12
CA ILE A 61 -15.85 -10.15 15.87
C ILE A 61 -17.20 -9.74 15.29
N SER A 62 -17.42 -8.44 15.06
CA SER A 62 -18.65 -7.93 14.45
C SER A 62 -18.91 -8.53 13.08
N ARG A 63 -17.92 -8.61 12.18
CA ARG A 63 -18.09 -9.19 10.83
C ARG A 63 -18.41 -10.67 10.88
N GLN A 64 -17.68 -11.46 11.68
CA GLN A 64 -17.96 -12.89 11.82
C GLN A 64 -19.37 -13.13 12.34
N LEU A 65 -19.76 -12.42 13.42
CA LEU A 65 -21.06 -12.62 14.05
C LEU A 65 -22.21 -12.07 13.24
N LEU A 66 -22.04 -10.94 12.53
CA LEU A 66 -23.05 -10.44 11.59
C LEU A 66 -23.21 -11.41 10.40
N THR A 67 -22.14 -12.06 9.96
CA THR A 67 -22.21 -13.12 8.94
C THR A 67 -23.01 -14.31 9.47
N ASP A 68 -22.64 -14.83 10.64
CA ASP A 68 -23.35 -15.94 11.30
C ASP A 68 -24.84 -15.58 11.49
N PHE A 69 -25.13 -14.39 12.03
CA PHE A 69 -26.49 -13.83 12.20
C PHE A 69 -27.27 -13.83 10.88
N CYS A 70 -26.69 -13.33 9.79
CA CYS A 70 -27.32 -13.28 8.48
C CYS A 70 -27.68 -14.67 7.93
N THR A 71 -26.95 -15.73 8.29
CA THR A 71 -27.30 -17.10 7.88
C THR A 71 -28.55 -17.64 8.57
N HIS A 72 -28.89 -17.10 9.75
CA HIS A 72 -30.09 -17.50 10.51
C HIS A 72 -31.35 -16.72 10.11
N LEU A 73 -31.22 -15.50 9.58
CA LEU A 73 -32.36 -14.66 9.20
C LEU A 73 -33.33 -15.30 8.20
N PRO A 74 -32.89 -16.06 7.16
CA PRO A 74 -33.79 -16.73 6.23
C PRO A 74 -34.68 -17.81 6.87
N SER A 75 -34.34 -18.27 8.08
CA SER A 75 -35.14 -19.26 8.82
C SER A 75 -36.29 -18.64 9.63
N LEU A 76 -36.32 -17.32 9.75
CA LEU A 76 -37.36 -16.58 10.47
C LEU A 76 -38.54 -16.26 9.54
N PRO A 77 -39.74 -15.98 10.08
CA PRO A 77 -40.87 -15.52 9.28
C PRO A 77 -40.55 -14.24 8.49
N ASP A 78 -41.01 -14.14 7.25
CA ASP A 78 -40.70 -13.03 6.32
C ASP A 78 -40.94 -11.64 6.92
N GLY A 79 -42.03 -11.48 7.69
CA GLY A 79 -42.35 -10.20 8.34
C GLY A 79 -41.27 -9.77 9.35
N THR A 80 -40.82 -10.70 10.18
CA THR A 80 -39.77 -10.49 11.19
C THR A 80 -38.41 -10.30 10.52
N ALA A 81 -38.09 -11.14 9.53
CA ALA A 81 -36.83 -11.06 8.78
C ALA A 81 -36.70 -9.70 8.07
N LYS A 82 -37.75 -9.25 7.37
CA LYS A 82 -37.78 -7.94 6.68
C LYS A 82 -37.54 -6.78 7.64
N GLU A 83 -38.17 -6.78 8.82
CA GLU A 83 -37.98 -5.73 9.81
C GLU A 83 -36.53 -5.71 10.33
N ILE A 84 -35.95 -6.87 10.58
CA ILE A 84 -34.55 -6.99 11.02
C ILE A 84 -33.58 -6.54 9.92
N TYR A 85 -33.83 -6.88 8.65
CA TYR A 85 -32.99 -6.42 7.54
C TYR A 85 -32.98 -4.89 7.43
N HIS A 86 -34.15 -4.24 7.47
CA HIS A 86 -34.23 -2.78 7.43
C HIS A 86 -33.52 -2.13 8.61
N PHE A 87 -33.76 -2.64 9.82
CA PHE A 87 -33.09 -2.14 11.03
C PHE A 87 -31.56 -2.32 10.96
N THR A 88 -31.10 -3.46 10.45
CA THR A 88 -29.66 -3.75 10.32
C THR A 88 -29.00 -2.80 9.34
N LEU A 89 -29.62 -2.55 8.18
CA LEU A 89 -29.11 -1.57 7.21
C LEU A 89 -29.04 -0.16 7.81
N GLU A 90 -30.07 0.27 8.51
CA GLU A 90 -30.11 1.60 9.16
C GLU A 90 -29.00 1.75 10.20
N LYS A 91 -28.76 0.72 11.02
CA LYS A 91 -27.72 0.73 12.06
C LYS A 91 -26.30 0.58 11.52
N ILE A 92 -26.11 -0.11 10.40
CA ILE A 92 -24.81 -0.26 9.74
C ILE A 92 -24.45 1.00 8.94
N GLN A 93 -25.44 1.76 8.45
CA GLN A 93 -25.24 2.92 7.56
C GLN A 93 -24.14 3.89 8.02
N PRO A 94 -24.04 4.31 9.30
CA PRO A 94 -22.98 5.23 9.74
C PRO A 94 -21.56 4.64 9.66
N ARG A 95 -21.46 3.31 9.74
CA ARG A 95 -20.19 2.56 9.66
C ARG A 95 -20.00 1.84 8.33
N VAL A 96 -20.83 2.10 7.31
CA VAL A 96 -20.79 1.40 6.01
C VAL A 96 -19.42 1.49 5.32
N ILE A 97 -18.70 2.61 5.54
CA ILE A 97 -17.31 2.82 5.10
C ILE A 97 -16.34 1.84 5.77
N SER A 98 -16.59 1.48 7.02
CA SER A 98 -15.83 0.48 7.78
C SER A 98 -16.19 -0.95 7.38
N PHE A 99 -17.36 -1.15 6.76
CA PHE A 99 -17.83 -2.46 6.35
C PHE A 99 -17.49 -2.79 4.88
N GLU A 100 -17.70 -1.91 3.89
CA GLU A 100 -17.41 -2.26 2.49
C GLU A 100 -17.03 -1.08 1.56
N GLU A 101 -17.60 0.11 1.72
CA GLU A 101 -17.63 1.10 0.62
C GLU A 101 -16.23 1.57 0.14
N GLN A 102 -15.33 1.90 1.06
CA GLN A 102 -14.00 2.38 0.67
C GLN A 102 -13.09 1.26 0.16
N VAL A 103 -13.25 0.04 0.68
CA VAL A 103 -12.52 -1.14 0.18
C VAL A 103 -13.01 -1.48 -1.23
N CYS A 104 -14.33 -1.47 -1.46
CA CYS A 104 -14.92 -1.69 -2.77
C CYS A 104 -14.48 -0.62 -3.77
N TYR A 105 -14.44 0.65 -3.37
CA TYR A 105 -13.97 1.72 -4.25
C TYR A 105 -12.48 1.56 -4.62
N ALA A 106 -11.62 1.25 -3.65
CA ALA A 106 -10.20 0.97 -3.92
C ALA A 106 -10.03 -0.23 -4.88
N ARG A 107 -10.80 -1.30 -4.68
CA ARG A 107 -10.82 -2.47 -5.58
C ARG A 107 -11.26 -2.08 -6.98
N VAL A 108 -12.35 -1.31 -7.12
CA VAL A 108 -12.83 -0.86 -8.44
C VAL A 108 -11.75 -0.05 -9.17
N LEU A 109 -11.01 0.82 -8.48
CA LEU A 109 -9.90 1.56 -9.08
C LEU A 109 -8.78 0.62 -9.58
N ASP A 110 -8.41 -0.39 -8.77
CA ASP A 110 -7.43 -1.43 -9.14
C ASP A 110 -7.88 -2.22 -10.39
N TYR A 111 -9.12 -2.71 -10.41
CA TYR A 111 -9.71 -3.39 -11.57
C TYR A 111 -9.76 -2.51 -12.83
N ARG A 112 -9.97 -1.19 -12.66
CA ARG A 112 -9.96 -0.22 -13.77
C ARG A 112 -8.55 0.23 -14.15
N ARG A 113 -7.50 -0.36 -13.56
CA ARG A 113 -6.07 -0.06 -13.81
C ARG A 113 -5.69 1.38 -13.45
N LYS A 114 -6.47 2.02 -12.57
CA LYS A 114 -6.17 3.31 -11.95
C LYS A 114 -5.30 3.10 -10.72
N PHE A 115 -4.10 2.55 -10.97
CA PHE A 115 -3.28 1.97 -9.91
C PHE A 115 -2.80 3.00 -8.89
N ILE A 116 -2.44 4.22 -9.32
CA ILE A 116 -1.94 5.22 -8.38
C ILE A 116 -3.06 5.74 -7.47
N GLU A 117 -4.28 5.90 -8.00
CA GLU A 117 -5.45 6.27 -7.20
C GLU A 117 -5.87 5.13 -6.27
N ALA A 118 -5.82 3.88 -6.74
CA ALA A 118 -6.07 2.70 -5.92
C ALA A 118 -5.05 2.62 -4.77
N ALA A 119 -3.76 2.83 -5.06
CA ALA A 119 -2.68 2.80 -4.08
C ALA A 119 -2.89 3.81 -2.95
N GLN A 120 -3.30 5.04 -3.30
CA GLN A 120 -3.64 6.08 -2.31
C GLN A 120 -4.76 5.62 -1.37
N ARG A 121 -5.87 5.08 -1.93
CA ARG A 121 -7.00 4.61 -1.12
C ARG A 121 -6.64 3.43 -0.23
N TYR A 122 -5.87 2.47 -0.75
CA TYR A 122 -5.39 1.34 0.04
C TYR A 122 -4.42 1.78 1.14
N ASN A 123 -3.53 2.74 0.88
CA ASN A 123 -2.63 3.29 1.87
C ASN A 123 -3.39 4.03 2.99
N GLU A 124 -4.35 4.88 2.64
CA GLU A 124 -5.26 5.55 3.60
C GLU A 124 -5.98 4.53 4.50
N LEU A 125 -6.52 3.46 3.91
CA LEU A 125 -7.19 2.39 4.64
C LEU A 125 -6.25 1.68 5.64
N SER A 126 -4.97 1.54 5.31
CA SER A 126 -3.98 0.89 6.18
C SER A 126 -3.71 1.63 7.49
N TYR A 127 -4.06 2.93 7.57
CA TYR A 127 -3.90 3.75 8.77
C TYR A 127 -5.14 3.80 9.66
N LYS A 128 -6.28 3.28 9.19
CA LYS A 128 -7.52 3.31 9.97
C LYS A 128 -7.48 2.31 11.12
N THR A 129 -7.38 2.81 12.35
CA THR A 129 -7.32 2.00 13.58
C THR A 129 -8.57 1.16 13.83
N ILE A 130 -9.71 1.55 13.25
CA ILE A 130 -10.95 0.77 13.30
C ILE A 130 -10.84 -0.55 12.53
N VAL A 131 -9.93 -0.62 11.54
CA VAL A 131 -9.65 -1.82 10.73
C VAL A 131 -8.65 -2.70 11.47
N HIS A 132 -8.88 -4.02 11.46
CA HIS A 132 -8.01 -4.98 12.14
C HIS A 132 -6.58 -4.93 11.58
N GLU A 133 -5.57 -5.23 12.42
CA GLU A 133 -4.16 -5.15 12.03
C GLU A 133 -3.82 -6.01 10.80
N SER A 134 -4.33 -7.24 10.73
CA SER A 134 -4.12 -8.11 9.56
C SER A 134 -4.72 -7.54 8.27
N GLU A 135 -5.89 -6.89 8.36
CA GLU A 135 -6.55 -6.26 7.21
C GLU A 135 -5.85 -4.97 6.81
N ARG A 136 -5.30 -4.22 7.78
CA ARG A 136 -4.45 -3.06 7.52
C ARG A 136 -3.17 -3.45 6.78
N LEU A 137 -2.56 -4.57 7.14
CA LEU A 137 -1.38 -5.10 6.46
C LEU A 137 -1.72 -5.58 5.03
N GLU A 138 -2.88 -6.23 4.84
CA GLU A 138 -3.33 -6.61 3.49
C GLU A 138 -3.66 -5.38 2.64
N ALA A 139 -4.29 -4.34 3.20
CA ALA A 139 -4.49 -3.07 2.52
C ALA A 139 -3.16 -2.42 2.13
N LEU A 140 -2.16 -2.43 3.03
CA LEU A 140 -0.81 -1.92 2.73
C LEU A 140 -0.14 -2.71 1.60
N LYS A 141 -0.29 -4.04 1.58
CA LYS A 141 0.17 -4.91 0.49
C LYS A 141 -0.49 -4.56 -0.84
N HIS A 142 -1.81 -4.33 -0.87
CA HIS A 142 -2.50 -3.87 -2.07
C HIS A 142 -2.00 -2.49 -2.53
N ALA A 143 -1.77 -1.57 -1.59
CA ALA A 143 -1.19 -0.25 -1.90
C ALA A 143 0.19 -0.39 -2.56
N LEU A 144 1.04 -1.26 -2.01
CA LEU A 144 2.37 -1.55 -2.55
C LEU A 144 2.29 -2.16 -3.96
N HIS A 145 1.46 -3.19 -4.16
CA HIS A 145 1.32 -3.82 -5.46
C HIS A 145 0.83 -2.83 -6.52
N CYS A 146 -0.20 -2.03 -6.20
CA CYS A 146 -0.70 -0.99 -7.10
C CYS A 146 0.39 0.06 -7.40
N THR A 147 1.17 0.48 -6.40
CA THR A 147 2.25 1.46 -6.62
C THR A 147 3.32 0.92 -7.56
N ILE A 148 3.68 -0.36 -7.42
CA ILE A 148 4.65 -1.03 -8.30
C ILE A 148 4.12 -1.09 -9.74
N LEU A 149 2.83 -1.42 -9.92
CA LEU A 149 2.15 -1.54 -11.22
C LEU A 149 1.82 -0.20 -11.89
N ALA A 150 1.78 0.90 -11.14
CA ALA A 150 1.52 2.23 -11.68
C ALA A 150 2.63 2.67 -12.65
N SER A 151 2.28 3.45 -13.67
CA SER A 151 3.24 4.02 -14.62
C SER A 151 4.27 4.91 -13.92
N ALA A 152 5.50 4.94 -14.44
CA ALA A 152 6.57 5.77 -13.89
C ALA A 152 6.19 7.27 -13.96
N GLY A 153 6.38 8.00 -12.84
CA GLY A 153 6.06 9.43 -12.75
C GLY A 153 6.10 9.97 -11.31
N GLN A 154 5.91 11.28 -11.16
CA GLN A 154 6.10 11.98 -9.88
C GLN A 154 5.19 11.47 -8.75
N GLN A 155 3.92 11.20 -9.03
CA GLN A 155 2.97 10.69 -8.02
C GLN A 155 3.39 9.30 -7.51
N ARG A 156 3.84 8.42 -8.42
CA ARG A 156 4.36 7.09 -8.07
C ARG A 156 5.62 7.21 -7.21
N SER A 157 6.57 8.06 -7.56
CA SER A 157 7.79 8.26 -6.76
C SER A 157 7.49 8.76 -5.35
N ARG A 158 6.50 9.64 -5.18
CA ARG A 158 6.05 10.07 -3.85
C ARG A 158 5.44 8.91 -3.06
N MET A 159 4.59 8.10 -3.68
CA MET A 159 3.98 6.94 -3.02
C MET A 159 5.03 5.87 -2.64
N LEU A 160 6.02 5.60 -3.51
CA LEU A 160 7.16 4.73 -3.19
C LEU A 160 7.91 5.24 -1.96
N ALA A 161 8.14 6.55 -1.86
CA ALA A 161 8.79 7.17 -0.70
C ALA A 161 7.95 7.02 0.58
N THR A 162 6.64 7.20 0.50
CA THR A 162 5.71 6.98 1.62
C THR A 162 5.78 5.54 2.11
N LEU A 163 5.68 4.57 1.20
CA LEU A 163 5.71 3.15 1.54
C LEU A 163 7.08 2.71 2.06
N PHE A 164 8.18 3.24 1.52
CA PHE A 164 9.53 2.89 1.96
C PHE A 164 9.83 3.36 3.40
N LYS A 165 9.25 4.50 3.80
CA LYS A 165 9.37 5.01 5.18
C LYS A 165 8.46 4.28 6.18
N ASP A 166 7.49 3.50 5.70
CA ASP A 166 6.58 2.74 6.55
C ASP A 166 7.22 1.39 6.91
N GLU A 167 7.66 1.25 8.17
CA GLU A 167 8.35 0.04 8.64
C GLU A 167 7.53 -1.24 8.48
N ARG A 168 6.18 -1.13 8.45
CA ARG A 168 5.29 -2.29 8.24
C ARG A 168 5.52 -2.95 6.87
N CYS A 169 6.00 -2.18 5.87
CA CYS A 169 6.34 -2.73 4.56
C CYS A 169 7.47 -3.76 4.61
N GLN A 170 8.34 -3.73 5.62
CA GLN A 170 9.44 -4.70 5.78
C GLN A 170 8.93 -6.13 6.02
N GLN A 171 7.69 -6.28 6.49
CA GLN A 171 7.03 -7.58 6.69
C GLN A 171 6.49 -8.18 5.37
N LEU A 172 6.41 -7.39 4.31
CA LEU A 172 5.84 -7.80 3.03
C LEU A 172 6.91 -8.46 2.15
N ALA A 173 6.56 -9.58 1.51
CA ALA A 173 7.46 -10.29 0.59
C ALA A 173 7.95 -9.41 -0.57
N ALA A 174 7.16 -8.40 -0.98
CA ALA A 174 7.51 -7.46 -2.03
C ALA A 174 8.43 -6.30 -1.58
N TYR A 175 8.89 -6.26 -0.31
CA TYR A 175 9.74 -5.18 0.20
C TYR A 175 11.04 -5.01 -0.60
N GLY A 176 11.67 -6.11 -1.03
CA GLY A 176 12.90 -6.03 -1.83
C GLY A 176 12.71 -5.30 -3.17
N ILE A 177 11.50 -5.35 -3.75
CA ILE A 177 11.19 -4.59 -4.96
C ILE A 177 10.89 -3.14 -4.62
N LEU A 178 10.15 -2.89 -3.53
CA LEU A 178 9.93 -1.52 -3.04
C LEU A 178 11.26 -0.79 -2.84
N GLU A 179 12.20 -1.39 -2.12
CA GLU A 179 13.52 -0.83 -1.86
C GLU A 179 14.26 -0.53 -3.17
N LYS A 180 14.34 -1.49 -4.09
CA LYS A 180 15.02 -1.29 -5.37
C LYS A 180 14.35 -0.20 -6.20
N MET A 181 13.02 -0.18 -6.27
CA MET A 181 12.30 0.85 -7.02
C MET A 181 12.46 2.24 -6.40
N TYR A 182 12.41 2.36 -5.09
CA TYR A 182 12.61 3.63 -4.39
C TYR A 182 14.04 4.16 -4.55
N LEU A 183 15.04 3.28 -4.49
CA LEU A 183 16.45 3.63 -4.68
C LEU A 183 16.87 3.70 -6.16
N ASP A 184 15.90 3.75 -7.08
CA ASP A 184 16.13 3.83 -8.53
C ASP A 184 17.05 2.73 -9.09
N ARG A 185 17.04 1.54 -8.49
CA ARG A 185 17.80 0.37 -8.97
C ARG A 185 17.04 -0.37 -10.05
N ILE A 186 17.79 -1.00 -10.96
CA ILE A 186 17.25 -1.86 -12.02
C ILE A 186 16.69 -3.16 -11.42
N ILE A 187 15.49 -3.54 -11.85
CA ILE A 187 14.80 -4.78 -11.49
C ILE A 187 15.07 -5.84 -12.56
N ARG A 188 15.55 -7.02 -12.16
CA ARG A 188 15.88 -8.13 -13.06
C ARG A 188 14.71 -9.10 -13.23
N GLY A 189 14.69 -9.87 -14.31
CA GLY A 189 13.59 -10.77 -14.66
C GLY A 189 13.22 -11.80 -13.59
N ASN A 190 14.20 -12.34 -12.87
CA ASN A 190 13.94 -13.30 -11.77
C ASN A 190 13.09 -12.69 -10.65
N GLN A 191 13.40 -11.45 -10.25
CA GLN A 191 12.65 -10.73 -9.22
C GLN A 191 11.25 -10.37 -9.72
N LEU A 192 11.15 -10.07 -11.02
CA LEU A 192 9.87 -9.78 -11.66
C LEU A 192 8.95 -10.99 -11.65
N GLN A 193 9.48 -12.18 -11.90
CA GLN A 193 8.73 -13.45 -11.88
C GLN A 193 8.19 -13.76 -10.49
N GLU A 194 9.02 -13.61 -9.45
CA GLU A 194 8.59 -13.80 -8.05
C GLU A 194 7.45 -12.85 -7.69
N PHE A 195 7.54 -11.59 -8.08
CA PHE A 195 6.49 -10.60 -7.84
C PHE A 195 5.23 -10.85 -8.66
N ALA A 196 5.37 -11.22 -9.92
CA ALA A 196 4.25 -11.58 -10.79
C ALA A 196 3.44 -12.73 -10.19
N ALA A 197 4.07 -13.68 -9.47
CA ALA A 197 3.37 -14.75 -8.78
C ALA A 197 2.44 -14.23 -7.66
N MET A 198 2.78 -13.10 -7.03
CA MET A 198 2.02 -12.48 -5.93
C MET A 198 0.83 -11.64 -6.40
N LEU A 199 0.73 -11.35 -7.70
CA LEU A 199 -0.33 -10.52 -8.27
C LEU A 199 -1.65 -11.27 -8.49
N MET A 200 -2.75 -10.52 -8.41
CA MET A 200 -4.08 -11.04 -8.72
C MET A 200 -4.27 -11.26 -10.23
N PRO A 201 -5.18 -12.16 -10.66
CA PRO A 201 -5.40 -12.44 -12.08
C PRO A 201 -5.68 -11.21 -12.95
N HIS A 202 -6.48 -10.26 -12.46
CA HIS A 202 -6.81 -9.03 -13.20
C HIS A 202 -5.61 -8.07 -13.35
N GLN A 203 -4.63 -8.13 -12.44
CA GLN A 203 -3.41 -7.32 -12.47
C GLN A 203 -2.38 -7.87 -13.48
N LYS A 204 -2.52 -9.14 -13.89
CA LYS A 204 -1.69 -9.80 -14.91
C LYS A 204 -2.19 -9.58 -16.34
N ALA A 205 -3.07 -8.61 -16.55
CA ALA A 205 -3.62 -8.38 -17.88
C ALA A 205 -2.51 -8.01 -18.88
N THR A 206 -2.69 -8.48 -20.10
CA THR A 206 -1.77 -8.22 -21.20
C THR A 206 -2.22 -7.02 -22.02
N THR A 207 -1.26 -6.29 -22.56
CA THR A 207 -1.44 -5.21 -23.52
C THR A 207 -1.49 -5.77 -24.95
N ALA A 208 -1.87 -4.91 -25.91
CA ALA A 208 -2.04 -5.31 -27.31
C ALA A 208 -0.75 -5.85 -27.97
N ASP A 209 0.42 -5.54 -27.41
CA ASP A 209 1.74 -6.03 -27.85
C ASP A 209 2.15 -7.35 -27.17
N GLY A 210 1.26 -7.97 -26.40
CA GLY A 210 1.49 -9.25 -25.71
C GLY A 210 2.25 -9.15 -24.39
N SER A 211 2.74 -7.98 -24.00
CA SER A 211 3.39 -7.79 -22.69
C SER A 211 2.38 -7.62 -21.56
N SER A 212 2.74 -7.99 -20.33
CA SER A 212 1.89 -7.72 -19.17
C SER A 212 1.98 -6.25 -18.72
N ILE A 213 0.98 -5.77 -17.98
CA ILE A 213 1.03 -4.44 -17.36
C ILE A 213 2.29 -4.30 -16.48
N LEU A 214 2.64 -5.36 -15.75
CA LEU A 214 3.82 -5.40 -14.91
C LEU A 214 5.10 -5.24 -15.74
N ASP A 215 5.24 -5.97 -16.85
CA ASP A 215 6.41 -5.87 -17.73
C ASP A 215 6.57 -4.45 -18.23
N ARG A 216 5.48 -3.82 -18.67
CA ARG A 216 5.51 -2.44 -19.13
C ARG A 216 5.95 -1.48 -18.02
N ALA A 217 5.38 -1.59 -16.82
CA ALA A 217 5.73 -0.74 -15.69
C ALA A 217 7.21 -0.88 -15.29
N VAL A 218 7.74 -2.11 -15.32
CA VAL A 218 9.14 -2.37 -14.97
C VAL A 218 10.11 -1.95 -16.05
N ILE A 219 9.78 -2.09 -17.32
CA ILE A 219 10.60 -1.55 -18.41
C ILE A 219 10.70 -0.03 -18.30
N GLU A 220 9.57 0.66 -18.11
CA GLU A 220 9.54 2.12 -17.93
C GLU A 220 10.37 2.55 -16.70
N HIS A 221 10.23 1.84 -15.59
CA HIS A 221 11.02 2.08 -14.38
C HIS A 221 12.52 1.88 -14.63
N ASN A 222 12.90 0.74 -15.20
CA ASN A 222 14.30 0.40 -15.44
C ASN A 222 14.96 1.37 -16.43
N LEU A 223 14.20 1.88 -17.40
CA LEU A 223 14.68 2.88 -18.33
C LEU A 223 14.96 4.21 -17.64
N LEU A 224 14.08 4.66 -16.74
CA LEU A 224 14.31 5.84 -15.90
C LEU A 224 15.48 5.63 -14.92
N SER A 225 15.68 4.41 -14.43
CA SER A 225 16.86 4.05 -13.65
C SER A 225 18.14 4.14 -14.48
N ALA A 226 18.12 3.61 -15.71
CA ALA A 226 19.26 3.68 -16.62
C ALA A 226 19.62 5.13 -16.97
N SER A 227 18.62 6.01 -17.12
CA SER A 227 18.86 7.44 -17.40
C SER A 227 19.60 8.18 -16.28
N LYS A 228 19.62 7.62 -15.06
CA LYS A 228 20.37 8.17 -13.92
C LYS A 228 21.78 7.59 -13.79
N LEU A 229 22.06 6.47 -14.46
CA LEU A 229 23.31 5.73 -14.39
C LEU A 229 24.22 5.99 -15.59
N TYR A 230 23.63 6.24 -16.75
CA TYR A 230 24.34 6.43 -18.01
C TYR A 230 24.15 7.86 -18.52
N ASN A 231 25.18 8.41 -19.17
CA ASN A 231 25.03 9.64 -19.95
C ASN A 231 24.40 9.34 -21.32
N ASN A 232 24.77 8.21 -21.91
CA ASN A 232 24.22 7.68 -23.15
C ASN A 232 24.43 6.15 -23.19
N ILE A 233 23.64 5.46 -24.01
CA ILE A 233 23.71 4.01 -24.21
C ILE A 233 23.13 3.63 -25.58
N THR A 234 23.70 2.60 -26.22
CA THR A 234 23.16 2.05 -27.47
C THR A 234 21.85 1.28 -27.22
N PHE A 235 20.96 1.18 -28.22
CA PHE A 235 19.71 0.43 -28.04
C PHE A 235 19.93 -1.08 -27.91
N GLU A 236 21.00 -1.63 -28.46
CA GLU A 236 21.40 -3.02 -28.29
C GLU A 236 21.75 -3.32 -26.82
N GLU A 237 22.61 -2.50 -26.21
CA GLU A 237 23.02 -2.67 -24.81
C GLU A 237 21.86 -2.35 -23.85
N LEU A 238 21.08 -1.31 -24.16
CA LEU A 238 19.89 -0.97 -23.38
C LEU A 238 18.86 -2.10 -23.42
N GLY A 239 18.61 -2.68 -24.60
CA GLY A 239 17.74 -3.85 -24.75
C GLY A 239 18.24 -5.03 -23.91
N ALA A 240 19.52 -5.34 -23.97
CA ALA A 240 20.13 -6.41 -23.17
C ALA A 240 20.01 -6.13 -21.65
N LEU A 241 20.24 -4.89 -21.21
CA LEU A 241 20.13 -4.48 -19.81
C LEU A 241 18.70 -4.60 -19.27
N LEU A 242 17.71 -4.32 -20.12
CA LEU A 242 16.28 -4.34 -19.83
C LEU A 242 15.62 -5.69 -20.12
N GLU A 243 16.36 -6.65 -20.66
CA GLU A 243 15.87 -7.98 -21.10
C GLU A 243 14.75 -7.88 -22.16
N ILE A 244 14.86 -6.93 -23.11
CA ILE A 244 13.91 -6.71 -24.22
C ILE A 244 14.60 -6.48 -25.56
N PRO A 245 13.90 -6.64 -26.70
CA PRO A 245 14.46 -6.30 -28.01
C PRO A 245 14.82 -4.80 -28.13
N ALA A 246 15.93 -4.49 -28.81
CA ALA A 246 16.43 -3.12 -29.02
C ALA A 246 15.35 -2.17 -29.58
N ALA A 247 14.62 -2.61 -30.63
CA ALA A 247 13.54 -1.83 -31.23
C ALA A 247 12.39 -1.53 -30.24
N LYS A 248 12.14 -2.41 -29.27
CA LYS A 248 11.14 -2.17 -28.21
C LYS A 248 11.68 -1.15 -27.19
N ALA A 249 12.97 -1.22 -26.85
CA ALA A 249 13.62 -0.24 -25.97
C ALA A 249 13.56 1.17 -26.56
N GLU A 250 13.90 1.33 -27.85
CA GLU A 250 13.81 2.60 -28.59
C GLU A 250 12.39 3.18 -28.56
N LYS A 251 11.39 2.36 -28.90
CA LYS A 251 9.98 2.79 -28.92
C LYS A 251 9.51 3.28 -27.55
N ILE A 252 9.86 2.58 -26.47
CA ILE A 252 9.47 2.97 -25.11
C ILE A 252 10.22 4.23 -24.66
N ALA A 253 11.52 4.34 -24.98
CA ALA A 253 12.30 5.54 -24.71
C ALA A 253 11.73 6.78 -25.41
N SER A 254 11.40 6.66 -26.69
CA SER A 254 10.77 7.72 -27.46
C SER A 254 9.44 8.18 -26.83
N GLN A 255 8.61 7.23 -26.39
CA GLN A 255 7.35 7.54 -25.71
C GLN A 255 7.58 8.26 -24.38
N MET A 256 8.51 7.79 -23.54
CA MET A 256 8.79 8.41 -22.24
C MET A 256 9.37 9.83 -22.36
N ILE A 257 10.19 10.09 -23.38
CA ILE A 257 10.70 11.43 -23.70
C ILE A 257 9.56 12.33 -24.16
N THR A 258 8.75 11.86 -25.11
CA THR A 258 7.61 12.61 -25.66
C THR A 258 6.59 13.01 -24.59
N GLU A 259 6.34 12.11 -23.63
CA GLU A 259 5.42 12.35 -22.51
C GLU A 259 6.03 13.19 -21.37
N GLY A 260 7.29 13.62 -21.49
CA GLY A 260 7.99 14.41 -20.47
C GLY A 260 8.28 13.66 -19.17
N ARG A 261 8.29 12.32 -19.22
CA ARG A 261 8.53 11.45 -18.05
C ARG A 261 10.01 11.07 -17.91
N MET A 262 10.79 11.24 -18.98
CA MET A 262 12.23 11.03 -19.01
C MET A 262 12.87 12.13 -19.86
N ASN A 263 13.98 12.71 -19.39
CA ASN A 263 14.69 13.73 -20.14
C ASN A 263 15.82 13.11 -20.97
N GLY A 264 15.94 13.54 -22.22
CA GLY A 264 16.93 13.04 -23.16
C GLY A 264 16.49 13.22 -24.61
N PHE A 265 17.32 12.76 -25.54
CA PHE A 265 17.01 12.71 -26.97
C PHE A 265 17.58 11.43 -27.59
N ILE A 266 17.04 11.05 -28.75
CA ILE A 266 17.42 9.84 -29.47
C ILE A 266 18.18 10.24 -30.74
N ASP A 267 19.37 9.68 -30.92
CA ASP A 267 20.06 9.66 -32.21
C ASP A 267 19.72 8.37 -32.94
N GLN A 268 18.90 8.48 -33.99
CA GLN A 268 18.44 7.34 -34.76
C GLN A 268 19.49 6.84 -35.76
N ILE A 269 20.46 7.66 -36.15
CA ILE A 269 21.49 7.28 -37.12
C ILE A 269 22.49 6.35 -36.43
N ASP A 270 22.93 6.74 -35.23
CA ASP A 270 23.90 5.98 -34.44
C ASP A 270 23.23 4.96 -33.52
N GLY A 271 21.90 5.00 -33.35
CA GLY A 271 21.15 4.06 -32.52
C GLY A 271 21.39 4.26 -31.02
N ILE A 272 21.59 5.50 -30.59
CA ILE A 272 21.98 5.86 -29.22
C ILE A 272 20.91 6.74 -28.58
N VAL A 273 20.55 6.44 -27.33
CA VAL A 273 19.79 7.39 -26.50
C VAL A 273 20.76 8.18 -25.63
N HIS A 274 20.65 9.50 -25.71
CA HIS A 274 21.36 10.44 -24.85
C HIS A 274 20.44 10.88 -23.74
N PHE A 275 20.80 10.56 -22.50
CA PHE A 275 20.09 11.03 -21.33
C PHE A 275 20.55 12.44 -20.98
N GLU A 276 19.66 13.23 -20.39
CA GLU A 276 20.01 14.60 -20.01
C GLU A 276 21.16 14.58 -18.98
N THR A 277 22.34 14.98 -19.43
CA THR A 277 23.48 15.21 -18.56
C THR A 277 23.21 16.46 -17.73
N ARG A 278 23.46 16.37 -16.42
CA ARG A 278 23.43 17.54 -15.53
C ARG A 278 24.37 18.60 -16.11
N GLU A 279 23.86 19.82 -16.30
CA GLU A 279 24.65 20.95 -16.81
C GLU A 279 25.98 21.08 -16.04
N ALA A 280 27.06 21.42 -16.76
CA ALA A 280 28.41 21.42 -16.21
C ALA A 280 28.56 22.34 -14.98
N LEU A 281 27.99 23.55 -15.05
CA LEU A 281 28.08 24.55 -13.98
C LEU A 281 27.25 24.16 -12.73
N PRO A 282 25.93 23.85 -12.83
CA PRO A 282 25.19 23.31 -11.69
C PRO A 282 25.77 22.03 -11.10
N THR A 283 26.39 21.18 -11.91
CA THR A 283 27.06 19.97 -11.42
C THR A 283 28.28 20.34 -10.59
N TRP A 284 29.09 21.30 -11.04
CA TRP A 284 30.23 21.81 -10.29
C TRP A 284 29.81 22.37 -8.93
N ASP A 285 28.76 23.19 -8.89
CA ASP A 285 28.22 23.73 -7.64
C ASP A 285 27.76 22.62 -6.67
N LYS A 286 27.08 21.59 -7.20
CA LYS A 286 26.67 20.42 -6.39
C LYS A 286 27.86 19.65 -5.84
N GLN A 287 28.97 19.55 -6.57
CA GLN A 287 30.18 18.90 -6.08
C GLN A 287 30.83 19.68 -4.94
N ILE A 288 30.90 21.01 -5.06
CA ILE A 288 31.38 21.88 -3.96
C ILE A 288 30.51 21.70 -2.72
N GLN A 289 29.18 21.74 -2.87
CA GLN A 289 28.25 21.52 -1.76
C GLN A 289 28.44 20.14 -1.12
N SER A 290 28.58 19.08 -1.92
CA SER A 290 28.82 17.73 -1.43
C SER A 290 30.14 17.63 -0.65
N LEU A 291 31.20 18.28 -1.11
CA LEU A 291 32.49 18.35 -0.41
C LEU A 291 32.33 19.03 0.95
N CYS A 292 31.71 20.21 0.99
CA CYS A 292 31.45 20.92 2.25
C CYS A 292 30.60 20.09 3.22
N PHE A 293 29.58 19.39 2.71
CA PHE A 293 28.76 18.50 3.53
C PHE A 293 29.56 17.34 4.13
N GLN A 294 30.48 16.75 3.37
CA GLN A 294 31.38 15.71 3.88
C GLN A 294 32.34 16.25 4.95
N VAL A 295 32.87 17.46 4.78
CA VAL A 295 33.72 18.12 5.80
C VAL A 295 32.94 18.31 7.09
N ASN A 296 31.71 18.81 7.02
CA ASN A 296 30.85 18.99 8.21
C ASN A 296 30.57 17.66 8.91
N ASN A 297 30.17 16.62 8.16
CA ASN A 297 29.93 15.29 8.72
C ASN A 297 31.18 14.69 9.37
N LEU A 298 32.36 14.93 8.80
CA LEU A 298 33.63 14.47 9.37
C LEU A 298 33.92 15.19 10.69
N LEU A 299 33.74 16.51 10.73
CA LEU A 299 33.94 17.31 11.92
C LEU A 299 33.00 16.90 13.06
N GLU A 300 31.72 16.68 12.76
CA GLU A 300 30.74 16.16 13.72
C GLU A 300 31.16 14.80 14.29
N LYS A 301 31.58 13.87 13.42
CA LYS A 301 32.07 12.54 13.86
C LYS A 301 33.33 12.63 14.72
N ILE A 302 34.29 13.47 14.37
CA ILE A 302 35.51 13.68 15.17
C ILE A 302 35.12 14.26 16.54
N SER A 303 34.26 15.27 16.56
CA SER A 303 33.81 15.93 17.79
C SER A 303 33.05 14.97 18.71
N GLN A 304 32.24 14.07 18.14
CA GLN A 304 31.49 13.07 18.89
C GLN A 304 32.37 11.94 19.44
N THR A 305 33.42 11.55 18.72
CA THR A 305 34.31 10.45 19.10
C THR A 305 35.46 10.89 20.01
N ALA A 306 36.00 12.10 19.81
CA ALA A 306 37.14 12.65 20.53
C ALA A 306 36.95 14.15 20.84
N PRO A 307 36.04 14.49 21.77
CA PRO A 307 35.71 15.90 22.07
C PRO A 307 36.89 16.66 22.67
N GLU A 308 37.71 16.02 23.51
CA GLU A 308 38.88 16.63 24.16
C GLU A 308 39.95 17.04 23.15
N TRP A 309 40.24 16.18 22.17
CA TRP A 309 41.16 16.48 21.06
C TRP A 309 40.64 17.64 20.21
N THR A 310 39.33 17.66 19.94
CA THR A 310 38.68 18.71 19.16
C THR A 310 38.82 20.07 19.84
N ALA A 311 38.61 20.14 21.16
CA ALA A 311 38.78 21.36 21.94
C ALA A 311 40.23 21.87 21.92
N GLN A 312 41.20 20.99 22.12
CA GLN A 312 42.63 21.34 22.07
C GLN A 312 43.06 21.88 20.70
N ALA A 313 42.59 21.24 19.62
CA ALA A 313 42.88 21.71 18.26
C ALA A 313 42.23 23.08 17.96
N MET A 314 41.03 23.34 18.51
CA MET A 314 40.33 24.61 18.35
C MET A 314 41.04 25.74 19.10
N GLU A 315 41.54 25.48 20.31
CA GLU A 315 42.37 26.42 21.08
C GLU A 315 43.68 26.74 20.35
N ALA A 316 44.34 25.74 19.74
CA ALA A 316 45.56 25.95 18.95
C ALA A 316 45.32 26.86 17.73
N GLN A 317 44.14 26.77 17.09
CA GLN A 317 43.76 27.65 15.98
C GLN A 317 43.48 29.09 16.44
N MET A 318 42.94 29.29 17.65
CA MET A 318 42.71 30.62 18.22
C MET A 318 43.99 31.32 18.70
N ALA A 319 45.07 30.55 18.92
CA ALA A 319 46.37 31.04 19.35
C ALA A 319 47.29 31.47 18.19
N GLN A 320 46.89 31.22 16.93
CA GLN A 320 47.57 31.67 15.70
C GLN A 320 47.01 33.00 15.21
#